data_AF-A0A1B6KVF9-F1
#
_entry.id   AF-A0A1B6KVF9-F1
#
_cell.length_a   1.000
_cell.length_b   1.000
_cell.length_c   1.000
_cell.angle_alpha   90.00
_cell.angle_beta   90.00
_cell.angle_gamma   90.00
#
_symmetry.space_group_name_H-M   'P 1'
#
loop_
_entity.id
_entity.type
_entity.pdbx_description
1 polymer ?
#
loop_
_entity_poly.entity_id
_entity_poly.type
_entity_poly.pdbx_seq_one_letter_code
_entity_poly.pdbx_strand_id
1 'polypeptide(L)'
;VSLLLGVCLLQDVVCSGSIPPDTFKCGVPECGMSRRNLDNYEDLPLIQNGKQTQRGDFPWMAALYKKENGTGLWEQHCGGTLITPHIVLTAAHCVVINGDKLSPQEIEVGLGKLYRDYYRNETTAALLTVREVVVPQRYLGPDHLLALD
;
A
#
# COMPACT_ATOMS: atom_id res chain seq x y z
N VAL A 1 19.33 4.68 -4.46
CA VAL A 1 19.03 4.66 -2.99
C VAL A 1 17.59 5.13 -2.84
N SER A 2 16.65 4.19 -2.84
CA SER A 2 15.22 4.46 -2.82
C SER A 2 14.83 5.14 -1.51
N LEU A 3 14.27 6.34 -1.64
CA LEU A 3 13.89 7.20 -0.52
C LEU A 3 12.58 6.69 0.09
N LEU A 4 12.69 6.20 1.33
CA LEU A 4 11.60 5.67 2.13
C LEU A 4 10.58 6.78 2.45
N LEU A 5 9.31 6.54 2.18
CA LEU A 5 8.19 7.47 2.35
C LEU A 5 7.05 6.86 3.12
N GLY A 6 6.75 7.38 4.31
CA GLY A 6 5.54 7.00 5.04
C GLY A 6 4.34 7.89 4.67
N VAL A 7 3.28 7.30 4.18
CA VAL A 7 1.93 7.87 4.12
C VAL A 7 1.27 7.59 5.47
N CYS A 8 0.95 8.63 6.24
CA CYS A 8 0.32 8.47 7.55
C CYS A 8 -1.20 8.40 7.41
N LEU A 9 -1.81 7.32 7.90
CA LEU A 9 -3.24 7.02 7.78
C LEU A 9 -4.02 7.64 8.96
N LEU A 10 -5.26 8.05 8.69
CA LEU A 10 -6.14 8.72 9.67
C LEU A 10 -6.84 7.76 10.65
N GLN A 11 -6.83 6.45 10.40
CA GLN A 11 -7.57 5.47 11.19
C GLN A 11 -6.70 4.36 11.75
N ASP A 12 -7.04 3.93 12.95
CA ASP A 12 -6.49 2.73 13.56
C ASP A 12 -6.97 1.51 12.78
N VAL A 13 -6.05 0.65 12.32
CA VAL A 13 -6.37 -0.72 11.89
C VAL A 13 -6.72 -1.51 13.16
N VAL A 14 -7.89 -1.23 13.74
CA VAL A 14 -8.38 -1.97 14.90
C VAL A 14 -8.96 -3.27 14.39
N CYS A 15 -8.34 -4.38 14.78
CA CYS A 15 -8.96 -5.69 14.69
C CYS A 15 -10.19 -5.71 15.62
N SER A 16 -11.38 -5.38 15.10
CA SER A 16 -12.62 -5.52 15.86
C SER A 16 -13.00 -7.00 15.93
N GLY A 17 -13.29 -7.44 17.15
CA GLY A 17 -13.20 -8.84 17.59
C GLY A 17 -14.17 -9.82 16.94
N SER A 18 -13.63 -10.99 16.58
CA SER A 18 -14.16 -12.34 16.87
C SER A 18 -13.20 -13.41 16.30
N ILE A 19 -11.89 -13.21 16.47
CA ILE A 19 -10.87 -14.19 16.06
C ILE A 19 -10.56 -15.08 17.28
N PRO A 20 -10.55 -16.42 17.15
CA PRO A 20 -10.26 -17.34 18.24
C PRO A 20 -8.95 -17.00 18.98
N PRO A 21 -8.88 -17.26 20.30
CA PRO A 21 -7.80 -16.81 21.19
C PRO A 21 -6.39 -17.34 20.87
N ASP A 22 -6.25 -18.21 19.87
CA ASP A 22 -4.97 -18.86 19.52
C ASP A 22 -4.31 -18.32 18.25
N THR A 23 -4.85 -17.29 17.56
CA THR A 23 -4.27 -16.87 16.28
C THR A 23 -3.77 -15.44 16.14
N PHE A 24 -4.21 -14.46 16.94
CA PHE A 24 -3.58 -13.12 16.93
C PHE A 24 -3.78 -12.46 18.29
N LYS A 25 -2.72 -12.41 19.11
CA LYS A 25 -2.75 -11.65 20.36
C LYS A 25 -2.77 -10.15 20.03
N CYS A 26 -3.69 -9.40 20.63
CA CYS A 26 -3.54 -7.94 20.68
C CYS A 26 -2.18 -7.60 21.31
N GLY A 27 -1.33 -6.93 20.54
CA GLY A 27 0.08 -6.72 20.85
C GLY A 27 0.76 -5.95 19.71
N VAL A 28 2.10 -5.88 19.73
CA VAL A 28 2.88 -5.30 18.61
C VAL A 28 2.54 -6.08 17.35
N PRO A 29 2.14 -5.43 16.24
CA PRO A 29 1.79 -6.13 15.00
C PRO A 29 2.99 -6.92 14.48
N GLU A 30 2.78 -8.21 14.19
CA GLU A 30 3.80 -9.04 13.55
C GLU A 30 3.95 -8.65 12.08
N CYS A 31 5.17 -8.31 11.66
CA CYS A 31 5.48 -7.90 10.29
C CYS A 31 6.02 -9.07 9.46
N GLY A 32 5.84 -9.02 8.13
CA GLY A 32 6.48 -9.96 7.20
C GLY A 32 5.87 -11.38 7.15
N MET A 33 4.77 -11.62 7.85
CA MET A 33 4.08 -12.91 7.86
C MET A 33 3.18 -13.06 6.64
N SER A 34 3.52 -13.99 5.74
CA SER A 34 2.72 -14.34 4.56
C SER A 34 2.03 -15.69 4.75
N ARG A 35 0.85 -15.87 4.17
CA ARG A 35 0.21 -17.19 4.05
C ARG A 35 0.79 -18.05 2.93
N ARG A 36 1.62 -17.46 2.06
CA ARG A 36 2.28 -18.18 0.98
C ARG A 36 3.40 -19.03 1.57
N ASN A 37 3.41 -20.31 1.25
CA ASN A 37 4.56 -21.15 1.53
C ASN A 37 5.64 -20.84 0.47
N LEU A 38 6.71 -20.14 0.87
CA LEU A 38 7.80 -19.74 -0.01
C LEU A 38 8.90 -20.81 -0.15
N ASP A 39 8.71 -22.00 0.44
CA ASP A 39 9.69 -23.10 0.38
C ASP A 39 9.73 -23.78 -1.01
N ASN A 40 8.71 -23.55 -1.84
CA ASN A 40 8.63 -24.05 -3.21
C ASN A 40 9.07 -22.98 -4.22
N TYR A 41 10.10 -23.29 -5.02
CA TYR A 41 10.64 -22.42 -6.08
C TYR A 41 9.59 -22.03 -7.15
N GLU A 42 8.52 -22.80 -7.30
CA GLU A 42 7.39 -22.48 -8.19
C GLU A 42 6.44 -21.38 -7.68
N ASP A 43 6.58 -20.98 -6.41
CA ASP A 43 5.76 -19.95 -5.76
C ASP A 43 6.55 -18.65 -5.51
N LEU A 44 7.70 -18.50 -6.19
CA LEU A 44 8.46 -17.27 -6.19
C LEU A 44 7.55 -16.07 -6.56
N PRO A 45 7.67 -14.94 -5.84
CA PRO A 45 6.85 -13.76 -6.06
C PRO A 45 7.31 -12.99 -7.31
N LEU A 46 7.11 -13.61 -8.47
CA LEU A 46 7.34 -12.97 -9.76
C LEU A 46 6.12 -12.14 -10.15
N ILE A 47 6.36 -10.99 -10.76
CA ILE A 47 5.30 -10.15 -11.34
C ILE A 47 5.18 -10.48 -12.83
N GLN A 48 6.30 -10.43 -13.57
CA GLN A 48 6.34 -10.88 -14.96
C GLN A 48 6.33 -12.41 -15.00
N ASN A 49 5.38 -12.98 -15.75
CA ASN A 49 5.09 -14.43 -15.75
C ASN A 49 4.76 -14.98 -14.34
N GLY A 50 4.29 -14.11 -13.45
CA GLY A 50 3.85 -14.46 -12.12
C GLY A 50 2.52 -15.23 -12.12
N LYS A 51 2.21 -15.80 -10.96
CA LYS A 51 0.88 -16.36 -10.69
C LYS A 51 0.04 -15.33 -9.97
N GLN A 52 -1.24 -15.26 -10.32
CA GLN A 52 -2.20 -14.43 -9.60
C GLN A 52 -2.15 -14.76 -8.11
N THR A 53 -2.04 -13.72 -7.28
CA THR A 53 -1.97 -13.86 -5.83
C THR A 53 -3.32 -14.26 -5.25
N GLN A 54 -3.30 -15.00 -4.17
CA GLN A 54 -4.48 -15.28 -3.37
C GLN A 54 -4.63 -14.24 -2.26
N ARG A 55 -5.85 -14.16 -1.73
CA ARG A 55 -6.14 -13.27 -0.61
C ARG A 55 -5.29 -13.64 0.60
N GLY A 56 -4.52 -12.69 1.11
CA GLY A 56 -3.66 -12.87 2.28
C GLY A 56 -2.24 -13.36 1.96
N ASP A 57 -1.87 -13.53 0.68
CA ASP A 57 -0.48 -13.81 0.29
C ASP A 57 0.43 -12.63 0.64
N PHE A 58 -0.04 -11.39 0.47
CA PHE A 58 0.72 -10.18 0.75
C PHE A 58 -0.14 -9.21 1.58
N PRO A 59 -0.33 -9.48 2.88
CA PRO A 59 -1.27 -8.71 3.72
C PRO A 59 -0.85 -7.25 3.90
N TRP A 60 0.44 -6.94 3.70
CA TRP A 60 0.98 -5.58 3.73
C TRP A 60 0.80 -4.79 2.43
N MET A 61 0.30 -5.41 1.34
CA MET A 61 0.12 -4.71 0.07
C MET A 61 -0.93 -3.59 0.21
N ALA A 62 -0.52 -2.37 -0.12
CA ALA A 62 -1.37 -1.21 -0.17
C ALA A 62 -1.54 -0.72 -1.61
N ALA A 63 -2.78 -0.41 -1.99
CA ALA A 63 -3.08 0.28 -3.24
C ALA A 63 -3.19 1.79 -2.94
N LEU A 64 -2.47 2.61 -3.71
CA LEU A 64 -2.62 4.06 -3.67
C LEU A 64 -3.55 4.45 -4.81
N TYR A 65 -4.67 5.05 -4.44
CA TYR A 65 -5.65 5.61 -5.34
C TYR A 65 -5.47 7.11 -5.42
N LYS A 66 -5.42 7.63 -6.65
CA LYS A 66 -5.42 9.05 -6.92
C LYS A 66 -6.74 9.45 -7.57
N LYS A 67 -7.24 10.61 -7.20
CA LYS A 67 -8.41 11.20 -7.86
C LYS A 67 -8.01 11.74 -9.24
N GLU A 68 -8.67 11.26 -10.29
CA GLU A 68 -8.41 11.72 -11.65
C GLU A 68 -8.96 13.14 -11.86
N ASN A 69 -8.13 14.01 -12.44
CA ASN A 69 -8.51 15.37 -12.78
C ASN A 69 -9.48 15.37 -13.97
N GLY A 70 -10.73 15.79 -13.75
CA GLY A 70 -11.75 15.91 -14.78
C GLY A 70 -12.98 15.04 -14.51
N THR A 71 -12.78 13.74 -14.27
CA THR A 71 -13.88 12.82 -13.92
C THR A 71 -14.19 12.82 -12.43
N GLY A 72 -13.17 13.09 -11.59
CA GLY A 72 -13.27 12.98 -10.13
C GLY A 72 -13.35 11.53 -9.65
N LEU A 73 -13.10 10.56 -10.52
CA LEU A 73 -13.06 9.14 -10.17
C LEU A 73 -11.73 8.77 -9.51
N TRP A 74 -11.76 7.75 -8.66
CA TRP A 74 -10.58 7.21 -8.01
C TRP A 74 -9.97 6.10 -8.86
N GLU A 75 -8.69 6.24 -9.18
CA GLU A 75 -7.95 5.24 -9.94
C GLU A 75 -6.69 4.81 -9.21
N GLN A 76 -6.40 3.51 -9.23
CA GLN A 76 -5.16 3.00 -8.68
C GLN A 76 -4.01 3.39 -9.63
N HIS A 77 -3.09 4.22 -9.13
CA HIS A 77 -1.93 4.64 -9.90
C HIS A 77 -0.61 4.09 -9.37
N CYS A 78 -0.55 3.73 -8.08
CA CYS A 78 0.66 3.22 -7.45
C CYS A 78 0.39 2.16 -6.38
N GLY A 79 1.45 1.46 -5.97
CA GLY A 79 1.46 0.54 -4.84
C GLY A 79 2.18 1.13 -3.62
N GLY A 80 2.02 0.46 -2.48
CA GLY A 80 2.71 0.76 -1.23
C GLY A 80 2.74 -0.43 -0.28
N THR A 81 3.43 -0.32 0.84
CA THR A 81 3.59 -1.39 1.83
C THR A 81 3.24 -0.87 3.22
N LEU A 82 2.27 -1.50 3.89
CA LEU A 82 1.97 -1.19 5.28
C LEU A 82 3.15 -1.62 6.17
N ILE A 83 3.84 -0.66 6.78
CA ILE A 83 5.01 -0.91 7.64
C ILE A 83 4.72 -0.73 9.13
N THR A 84 3.65 -0.01 9.45
CA THR A 84 3.07 0.10 10.79
C THR A 84 1.55 0.17 10.66
N PRO A 85 0.76 0.07 11.74
CA PRO A 85 -0.70 0.18 11.66
C PRO A 85 -1.23 1.46 11.00
N HIS A 86 -0.40 2.52 10.91
CA HIS A 86 -0.81 3.81 10.33
C HIS A 86 0.15 4.34 9.29
N ILE A 87 1.17 3.59 8.86
CA ILE A 87 2.17 4.10 7.91
C ILE A 87 2.29 3.16 6.72
N VAL A 88 2.01 3.70 5.54
CA VAL A 88 2.24 3.02 4.25
C VAL A 88 3.48 3.57 3.58
N LEU A 89 4.44 2.69 3.33
CA LEU A 89 5.65 2.95 2.59
C LEU A 89 5.37 2.98 1.07
N THR A 90 5.75 4.03 0.35
CA THR A 90 5.63 4.09 -1.13
C THR A 90 6.85 4.74 -1.79
N ALA A 91 6.80 4.96 -3.11
CA ALA A 91 7.83 5.66 -3.89
C ALA A 91 7.52 7.15 -4.06
N ALA A 92 8.56 8.00 -4.16
CA ALA A 92 8.38 9.46 -4.15
C ALA A 92 7.62 9.95 -5.39
N HIS A 93 7.94 9.35 -6.54
CA HIS A 93 7.28 9.65 -7.81
C HIS A 93 5.79 9.26 -7.81
N CYS A 94 5.32 8.44 -6.86
CA CYS A 94 3.90 8.16 -6.71
C CYS A 94 3.15 9.35 -6.07
N VAL A 95 3.83 10.16 -5.27
CA VAL A 95 3.20 11.26 -4.52
C VAL A 95 3.72 12.63 -4.92
N VAL A 96 4.66 12.70 -5.86
CA VAL A 96 5.17 13.91 -6.48
C VAL A 96 5.02 13.78 -8.00
N ILE A 97 4.05 14.50 -8.56
CA ILE A 97 3.69 14.43 -9.98
C ILE A 97 4.04 15.77 -10.62
N ASN A 98 4.83 15.74 -11.70
CA ASN A 98 5.31 16.95 -12.38
C ASN A 98 6.03 17.95 -11.46
N GLY A 99 6.68 17.45 -10.38
CA GLY A 99 7.35 18.28 -9.38
C GLY A 99 6.48 18.71 -8.20
N ASP A 100 5.17 18.56 -8.31
CA ASP A 100 4.23 18.96 -7.25
C ASP A 100 3.87 17.79 -6.35
N LYS A 101 3.99 18.01 -5.03
CA LYS A 101 3.55 17.04 -4.02
C LYS A 101 2.02 17.01 -3.97
N LEU A 102 1.44 15.83 -4.17
CA LEU A 102 0.00 15.60 -4.01
C LEU A 102 -0.43 15.94 -2.58
N SER A 103 -1.59 16.59 -2.46
CA SER A 103 -2.24 16.82 -1.18
C SER A 103 -2.83 15.52 -0.62
N PRO A 104 -2.96 15.38 0.71
CA PRO A 104 -3.57 14.21 1.32
C PRO A 104 -4.98 13.88 0.79
N GLN A 105 -5.76 14.90 0.39
CA GLN A 105 -7.12 14.73 -0.12
C GLN A 105 -7.18 14.17 -1.55
N GLU A 106 -6.07 14.22 -2.28
CA GLU A 106 -5.95 13.64 -3.63
C GLU A 106 -5.57 12.16 -3.59
N ILE A 107 -5.35 11.58 -2.41
CA ILE A 107 -4.91 10.22 -2.22
C ILE A 107 -5.83 9.47 -1.25
N GLU A 108 -6.24 8.27 -1.63
CA GLU A 108 -6.78 7.26 -0.72
C GLU A 108 -5.92 6.00 -0.74
N VAL A 109 -5.87 5.29 0.37
CA VAL A 109 -5.11 4.05 0.52
C VAL A 109 -6.08 2.89 0.72
N GLY A 110 -6.01 1.89 -0.15
CA GLY A 110 -6.71 0.63 0.02
C GLY A 110 -5.81 -0.47 0.57
N LEU A 111 -6.16 -1.04 1.73
CA LEU A 111 -5.55 -2.24 2.29
C LEU A 111 -6.50 -3.43 2.13
N GLY A 112 -5.97 -4.65 2.04
CA GLY A 112 -6.79 -5.88 1.93
C GLY A 112 -7.58 -6.03 0.63
N LYS A 113 -7.31 -5.16 -0.36
CA LYS A 113 -7.82 -5.22 -1.74
C LYS A 113 -7.12 -6.33 -2.51
N LEU A 114 -7.89 -7.15 -3.23
CA LEU A 114 -7.35 -8.11 -4.19
C LEU A 114 -7.40 -7.55 -5.62
N TYR A 115 -8.40 -6.73 -5.92
CA TYR A 115 -8.59 -6.17 -7.26
C TYR A 115 -8.23 -4.68 -7.30
N ARG A 116 -7.67 -4.26 -8.44
CA ARG A 116 -7.25 -2.88 -8.69
C ARG A 116 -8.40 -1.87 -8.63
N ASP A 117 -9.59 -2.26 -9.10
CA ASP A 117 -10.78 -1.40 -9.15
C ASP A 117 -11.15 -0.87 -7.76
N TYR A 118 -11.15 0.47 -7.63
CA TYR A 118 -11.50 1.18 -6.40
C TYR A 118 -12.94 0.89 -5.95
N TYR A 119 -13.90 0.94 -6.88
CA TYR A 119 -15.33 0.86 -6.59
C TYR A 119 -15.82 -0.57 -6.37
N ARG A 120 -14.97 -1.56 -6.65
CA ARG A 120 -15.28 -2.95 -6.38
C ARG A 120 -15.36 -3.20 -4.88
N ASN A 121 -16.57 -3.55 -4.43
CA ASN A 121 -16.84 -3.91 -3.05
C ASN A 121 -16.12 -5.22 -2.68
N GLU A 122 -15.23 -5.14 -1.70
CA GLU A 122 -14.51 -6.26 -1.12
C GLU A 122 -14.63 -6.16 0.40
N THR A 123 -15.23 -7.15 1.05
CA THR A 123 -15.51 -7.14 2.50
C THR A 123 -14.27 -7.09 3.38
N THR A 124 -13.11 -7.40 2.82
CA THR A 124 -11.82 -7.42 3.50
C THR A 124 -11.01 -6.15 3.26
N ALA A 125 -11.51 -5.26 2.40
CA ALA A 125 -10.81 -4.05 2.04
C ALA A 125 -11.11 -2.94 3.04
N ALA A 126 -10.07 -2.23 3.45
CA ALA A 126 -10.19 -0.98 4.17
C ALA A 126 -9.72 0.15 3.24
N LEU A 127 -10.62 1.11 2.97
CA LEU A 127 -10.29 2.34 2.26
C LEU A 127 -10.05 3.43 3.31
N LEU A 128 -8.87 4.02 3.28
CA LEU A 128 -8.36 4.89 4.33
C LEU A 128 -7.93 6.23 3.73
N THR A 129 -8.35 7.30 4.39
CA THR A 129 -7.92 8.66 4.04
C THR A 129 -6.50 8.92 4.54
N VAL A 130 -5.79 9.76 3.79
CA VAL A 130 -4.41 10.14 4.12
C VAL A 130 -4.43 11.39 5.01
N ARG A 131 -3.66 11.34 6.10
CA ARG A 131 -3.43 12.50 6.97
C ARG A 131 -2.35 13.40 6.42
N GLU A 132 -1.23 12.79 6.04
CA GLU A 132 -0.01 13.49 5.68
C GLU A 132 0.79 12.70 4.66
N VAL A 133 1.36 13.44 3.70
CA VAL A 133 2.34 12.95 2.74
C VAL A 133 3.69 13.57 3.09
N VAL A 134 4.59 12.73 3.60
CA VAL A 134 5.98 13.09 3.89
C VAL A 134 6.83 12.72 2.69
N VAL A 135 7.69 13.62 2.21
CA VAL A 135 8.65 13.37 1.13
C VAL A 135 10.07 13.72 1.59
N PRO A 136 11.07 12.81 1.51
CA PRO A 136 12.44 13.13 1.87
C PRO A 136 12.99 14.27 1.03
N GLN A 137 13.68 15.21 1.68
CA GLN A 137 14.29 16.38 1.03
C GLN A 137 15.33 16.03 -0.05
N ARG A 138 15.85 14.80 -0.03
CA ARG A 138 16.81 14.30 -1.01
C ARG A 138 16.17 13.80 -2.30
N TYR A 139 14.83 13.78 -2.39
CA TYR A 139 14.16 13.43 -3.63
C TYR A 139 14.23 14.61 -4.59
N LEU A 140 14.99 14.44 -5.67
CA LEU A 140 15.27 15.50 -6.64
C LEU A 140 14.34 15.45 -7.87
N GLY A 141 13.33 14.59 -7.87
CA GLY A 141 12.39 14.44 -8.99
C GLY A 141 12.78 13.36 -10.01
N PRO A 142 11.94 13.17 -11.04
CA PRO A 142 12.07 12.12 -12.05
C PRO A 142 13.31 12.27 -12.95
N ASP A 143 13.86 13.47 -13.10
CA ASP A 143 15.04 13.74 -13.94
C ASP A 143 16.35 13.21 -13.34
N HIS A 144 16.32 12.80 -12.07
CA HIS A 144 17.41 12.10 -11.41
C HIS A 144 17.10 10.60 -11.32
N LEU A 145 17.33 9.92 -12.45
CA LEU A 145 17.26 8.47 -12.69
C LEU A 145 18.12 7.66 -11.69
N LEU A 146 17.63 7.48 -10.47
CA LEU A 146 18.09 6.43 -9.55
C LEU A 146 16.88 5.73 -8.92
N ALA A 147 16.04 5.13 -9.78
CA ALA A 147 15.25 3.97 -9.39
C ALA A 147 16.21 2.77 -9.38
N LEU A 148 16.24 2.01 -8.27
CA LEU A 148 16.95 0.73 -8.25
C LEU A 148 16.08 -0.27 -9.02
N ASP A 149 16.66 -0.85 -10.08
CA ASP A 149 16.31 -2.19 -10.56
C ASP A 149 16.57 -3.24 -9.47
#